data_AF-A0A4Q9GIC0-F1
#
_entry.id   AF-A0A4Q9GIC0-F1
#
_cell.length_a   1.000
_cell.length_b   1.000
_cell.length_c   1.000
_cell.angle_alpha   90.00
_cell.angle_beta   90.00
_cell.angle_gamma   90.00
#
_symmetry.space_group_name_H-M   'P 1'
#
loop_
_entity.id
_entity.type
_entity.pdbx_description
1 polymer ?
#
loop_
_entity_poly.entity_id
_entity_poly.type
_entity_poly.pdbx_seq_one_letter_code
_entity_poly.pdbx_strand_id
1 'polypeptide(L)'
;MTETRGRVFDEIGKLMTDAAGAAAGVRREIETVVRQQASRILSDLDLVRRDEFEAVRAMAQKAREENETLAERLAVLEAAAGTHRDDFRGEPVPEPAPLGAPKGFDDSVGD
;
A
#
# COMPACT_ATOMS: atom_id res chain seq x y z
N MET A 1 -74.39 11.55 36.18
CA MET A 1 -73.64 11.33 34.93
C MET A 1 -72.16 11.59 35.17
N THR A 2 -71.42 10.62 35.72
CA THR A 2 -69.98 10.77 36.05
C THR A 2 -69.15 9.51 35.76
N GLU A 3 -69.78 8.42 35.35
CA GLU A 3 -69.16 7.10 35.21
C GLU A 3 -68.28 6.97 33.94
N THR A 4 -68.61 7.71 32.87
CA THR A 4 -67.94 7.59 31.56
C THR A 4 -66.54 8.19 31.55
N ARG A 5 -66.29 9.22 32.36
CA ARG A 5 -65.01 9.96 32.35
C ARG A 5 -63.90 9.15 33.05
N GLY A 6 -64.23 8.37 34.07
CA GLY A 6 -63.27 7.50 34.77
C GLY A 6 -62.76 6.34 33.91
N ARG A 7 -63.62 5.72 33.07
CA ARG A 7 -63.25 4.60 32.21
C ARG A 7 -62.23 4.95 31.12
N VAL A 8 -62.37 6.11 30.50
CA VAL A 8 -61.42 6.56 29.45
C VAL A 8 -60.02 6.78 30.01
N PHE A 9 -59.91 7.34 31.22
CA PHE A 9 -58.61 7.51 31.87
C PHE A 9 -57.97 6.19 32.30
N ASP A 10 -58.79 5.22 32.72
CA ASP A 10 -58.32 3.89 33.12
C ASP A 10 -57.81 3.07 31.91
N GLU A 11 -58.50 3.16 30.78
CA GLU A 11 -58.06 2.56 29.51
C GLU A 11 -56.77 3.20 28.99
N ILE A 12 -56.60 4.52 29.13
CA ILE A 12 -55.34 5.21 28.79
C ILE A 12 -54.21 4.78 29.74
N GLY A 13 -54.49 4.61 31.04
CA GLY A 13 -53.51 4.12 32.01
C GLY A 13 -53.05 2.69 31.71
N LYS A 14 -53.99 1.83 31.30
CA LYS A 14 -53.71 0.46 30.88
C LYS A 14 -52.89 0.44 29.58
N LEU A 15 -53.29 1.23 28.58
CA LEU A 15 -52.55 1.40 27.33
C LEU A 15 -51.13 1.95 27.57
N MET A 16 -50.96 2.92 28.46
CA MET A 16 -49.66 3.48 28.83
C MET A 16 -48.77 2.43 29.49
N THR A 17 -49.35 1.58 30.35
CA THR A 17 -48.61 0.50 31.04
C THR A 17 -48.21 -0.60 30.05
N ASP A 18 -49.11 -0.99 29.17
CA ASP A 18 -48.86 -1.98 28.12
C ASP A 18 -47.83 -1.46 27.09
N ALA A 19 -47.94 -0.17 26.71
CA ALA A 19 -46.99 0.49 25.81
C ALA A 19 -45.60 0.67 26.46
N ALA A 20 -45.53 0.98 27.75
CA ALA A 20 -44.27 1.06 28.48
C ALA A 20 -43.56 -0.31 28.54
N GLY A 21 -44.32 -1.40 28.73
CA GLY A 21 -43.81 -2.76 28.67
C GLY A 21 -43.29 -3.14 27.28
N ALA A 22 -44.04 -2.80 26.23
CA ALA A 22 -43.63 -3.02 24.84
C ALA A 22 -42.37 -2.20 24.48
N ALA A 23 -42.28 -0.94 24.90
CA ALA A 23 -41.12 -0.07 24.65
C ALA A 23 -39.83 -0.61 25.27
N ALA A 24 -39.91 -1.24 26.45
CA ALA A 24 -38.76 -1.89 27.08
C ALA A 24 -38.30 -3.16 26.35
N GLY A 25 -39.20 -3.84 25.62
CA GLY A 25 -38.87 -4.95 24.71
C GLY A 25 -38.20 -4.45 23.44
N VAL A 26 -38.84 -3.47 22.78
CA VAL A 26 -38.36 -2.82 21.55
C VAL A 26 -36.96 -2.23 21.73
N ARG A 27 -36.67 -1.60 22.88
CA ARG A 27 -35.33 -1.05 23.17
C ARG A 27 -34.23 -2.12 23.10
N ARG A 28 -34.47 -3.32 23.64
CA ARG A 28 -33.49 -4.42 23.64
C ARG A 28 -33.28 -5.00 22.23
N GLU A 29 -34.34 -5.08 21.45
CA GLU A 29 -34.25 -5.50 20.05
C GLU A 29 -33.50 -4.48 19.20
N ILE A 30 -33.79 -3.18 19.36
CA ILE A 30 -33.06 -2.11 18.68
C ILE A 30 -31.58 -2.14 19.05
N GLU A 31 -31.23 -2.30 20.33
CA GLU A 31 -29.84 -2.37 20.76
C GLU A 31 -29.08 -3.54 20.13
N THR A 32 -29.75 -4.69 19.99
CA THR A 32 -29.19 -5.88 19.34
C THR A 32 -29.00 -5.68 17.84
N VAL A 33 -30.01 -5.11 17.16
CA VAL A 33 -29.96 -4.80 15.72
C VAL A 33 -28.89 -3.75 15.42
N VAL A 34 -28.81 -2.68 16.23
CA VAL A 34 -27.79 -1.64 16.09
C VAL A 34 -26.39 -2.22 16.27
N ARG A 35 -26.19 -3.09 17.27
CA ARG A 35 -24.90 -3.76 17.49
C ARG A 35 -24.53 -4.65 16.30
N GLN A 36 -25.47 -5.45 15.78
CA GLN A 36 -25.22 -6.29 14.60
C GLN A 36 -24.87 -5.46 13.35
N GLN A 37 -25.58 -4.34 13.12
CA GLN A 37 -25.31 -3.46 12.00
C GLN A 37 -23.97 -2.73 12.16
N ALA A 38 -23.63 -2.28 13.37
CA ALA A 38 -22.32 -1.69 13.65
C ALA A 38 -21.18 -2.69 13.44
N SER A 39 -21.35 -3.94 13.88
CA SER A 39 -20.36 -5.01 13.64
C SER A 39 -20.21 -5.33 12.15
N ARG A 40 -21.30 -5.35 11.36
CA ARG A 40 -21.22 -5.50 9.90
C ARG A 40 -20.47 -4.34 9.26
N ILE A 41 -20.84 -3.10 9.57
CA ILE A 41 -20.16 -1.91 9.03
C ILE A 41 -18.67 -1.92 9.40
N LEU A 42 -18.31 -2.24 10.65
CA LEU A 42 -16.91 -2.35 11.06
C LEU A 42 -16.15 -3.51 10.38
N SER A 43 -16.86 -4.57 9.96
CA SER A 43 -16.26 -5.68 9.21
C SER A 43 -16.14 -5.35 7.72
N ASP A 44 -17.07 -4.55 7.19
CA ASP A 44 -17.11 -4.11 5.79
C ASP A 44 -16.15 -2.95 5.53
N LEU A 45 -15.86 -2.14 6.57
CA LEU A 45 -14.77 -1.18 6.55
C LEU A 45 -13.46 -1.98 6.66
N ASP A 46 -12.61 -1.87 5.64
CA ASP A 46 -11.29 -2.51 5.55
C ASP A 46 -10.31 -1.89 6.57
N LEU A 47 -10.60 -2.10 7.85
CA LEU A 47 -9.89 -1.53 8.97
C LEU A 47 -8.67 -2.39 9.29
N VAL A 48 -7.49 -1.83 9.03
CA VAL A 48 -6.24 -2.45 9.45
C VAL A 48 -6.20 -2.50 10.97
N ARG A 49 -6.02 -3.70 11.53
CA ARG A 49 -5.92 -3.83 12.99
C ARG A 49 -4.67 -3.09 13.46
N ARG A 50 -4.76 -2.51 14.66
CA ARG A 50 -3.63 -1.78 15.23
C ARG A 50 -2.35 -2.63 15.26
N ASP A 51 -2.47 -3.91 15.61
CA ASP A 51 -1.32 -4.82 15.70
C ASP A 51 -0.68 -5.08 14.33
N GLU A 52 -1.49 -5.22 13.27
CA GLU A 52 -1.02 -5.37 11.90
C GLU A 52 -0.33 -4.09 11.41
N PHE A 53 -0.91 -2.93 11.72
CA PHE A 53 -0.33 -1.63 11.40
C PHE A 53 1.04 -1.44 12.09
N GLU A 54 1.13 -1.73 13.38
CA GLU A 54 2.39 -1.60 14.13
C GLU A 54 3.45 -2.60 13.63
N ALA A 55 3.06 -3.83 13.29
CA ALA A 55 3.97 -4.81 12.70
C ALA A 55 4.53 -4.36 11.35
N VAL A 56 3.67 -3.86 10.46
CA VAL A 56 4.10 -3.34 9.14
C VAL A 56 4.92 -2.07 9.30
N ARG A 57 4.57 -1.19 10.24
CA ARG A 57 5.33 0.03 10.53
C ARG A 57 6.75 -0.30 10.99
N ALA A 58 6.90 -1.24 11.93
CA ALA A 58 8.20 -1.69 12.40
C ALA A 58 9.03 -2.34 11.27
N MET A 59 8.38 -3.15 10.44
CA MET A 59 9.02 -3.75 9.25
C MET A 59 9.48 -2.69 8.25
N ALA A 60 8.64 -1.69 7.96
CA ALA A 60 8.95 -0.61 7.04
C ALA A 60 10.10 0.26 7.54
N GLN A 61 10.16 0.53 8.85
CA GLN A 61 11.25 1.27 9.46
C GLN A 61 12.58 0.50 9.33
N LYS A 62 12.58 -0.77 9.75
CA LYS A 62 13.76 -1.64 9.61
C LYS A 62 14.23 -1.75 8.16
N ALA A 63 13.29 -1.89 7.22
CA ALA A 63 13.61 -1.97 5.80
C ALA A 63 14.28 -0.69 5.28
N ARG A 64 13.89 0.50 5.76
CA ARG A 64 14.56 1.76 5.39
C ARG A 64 15.99 1.82 5.91
N GLU A 65 16.21 1.46 7.17
CA GLU A 65 17.55 1.42 7.78
C GLU A 65 18.48 0.44 7.04
N GLU A 66 17.97 -0.74 6.71
CA GLU A 66 18.71 -1.74 5.93
C GLU A 66 18.96 -1.26 4.49
N ASN A 67 18.00 -0.54 3.88
CA ASN A 67 18.16 0.00 2.52
C ASN A 67 19.28 1.06 2.45
N GLU A 68 19.34 1.97 3.43
CA GLU A 68 20.41 2.97 3.53
C GLU A 68 21.77 2.29 3.66
N THR A 69 21.88 1.30 4.55
CA THR A 69 23.12 0.51 4.72
C THR A 69 23.53 -0.20 3.43
N LEU A 70 22.57 -0.78 2.71
CA LEU A 70 22.84 -1.46 1.44
C LEU A 70 23.23 -0.46 0.33
N ALA A 71 22.62 0.72 0.29
CA ALA A 71 22.96 1.77 -0.65
C ALA A 71 24.40 2.26 -0.46
N GLU A 72 24.85 2.44 0.79
CA GLU A 72 26.25 2.77 1.10
C GLU A 72 27.22 1.69 0.60
N ARG A 73 26.91 0.41 0.86
CA ARG A 73 27.71 -0.72 0.39
C ARG A 73 27.76 -0.78 -1.13
N LEU A 74 26.63 -0.56 -1.80
CA LEU A 74 26.56 -0.50 -3.26
C LEU A 74 27.42 0.63 -3.80
N ALA A 75 27.37 1.83 -3.23
CA ALA A 75 28.20 2.94 -3.68
C ALA A 75 29.70 2.63 -3.60
N VAL A 76 30.16 1.97 -2.51
CA VAL A 76 31.55 1.53 -2.38
C VAL A 76 31.93 0.51 -3.45
N LEU A 77 31.08 -0.49 -3.67
CA LEU A 77 31.31 -1.53 -4.66
C LEU A 77 31.29 -0.99 -6.09
N GLU A 78 30.36 -0.09 -6.41
CA GLU A 78 30.26 0.57 -7.71
C GLU A 78 31.47 1.45 -7.98
N ALA A 79 31.97 2.18 -6.97
CA ALA A 79 33.20 2.95 -7.09
C ALA A 79 34.41 2.04 -7.37
N ALA A 80 34.53 0.91 -6.67
CA ALA A 80 35.60 -0.06 -6.87
C ALA A 80 35.51 -0.80 -8.23
N ALA A 81 34.30 -1.06 -8.72
CA ALA A 81 34.08 -1.65 -10.04
C ALA A 81 34.30 -0.63 -11.17
N GLY A 82 33.95 0.64 -10.94
CA GLY A 82 34.18 1.75 -11.85
C GLY A 82 35.67 2.00 -12.09
N THR A 83 36.48 1.98 -11.04
CA THR A 83 37.95 2.03 -11.16
C THR A 83 38.49 0.84 -11.94
N HIS A 84 37.98 -0.37 -11.69
CA HIS A 84 38.44 -1.56 -12.43
C HIS A 84 38.04 -1.55 -13.92
N ARG A 85 36.95 -0.86 -14.28
CA ARG A 85 36.53 -0.65 -15.69
C ARG A 85 37.48 0.29 -16.44
N ASP A 86 38.09 1.24 -15.75
CA ASP A 86 39.09 2.13 -16.34
C ASP A 86 40.43 1.44 -16.57
N ASP A 87 40.78 0.47 -15.72
CA ASP A 87 41.95 -0.40 -15.91
C ASP A 87 41.80 -1.36 -17.11
N PHE A 88 40.57 -1.70 -17.49
CA PHE A 88 40.25 -2.47 -18.70
C PHE A 88 39.98 -1.61 -19.93
N ARG A 89 40.13 -0.28 -19.83
CA ARG A 89 40.12 0.61 -21.00
C ARG A 89 41.45 0.40 -21.73
N GLY A 90 41.54 -0.70 -22.47
CA GLY A 90 42.67 -1.04 -23.33
C GLY A 90 43.06 0.17 -24.19
N GLU A 91 44.36 0.28 -24.46
CA GLU A 91 44.97 1.39 -25.20
C GLU A 91 44.05 1.88 -26.34
N PRO A 92 43.92 3.21 -26.54
CA PRO A 92 43.12 3.75 -27.61
C PRO A 92 43.54 3.07 -28.91
N VAL A 93 42.59 2.38 -29.56
CA VAL A 93 42.84 1.63 -30.80
C VAL A 93 43.60 2.57 -31.74
N PRO A 94 44.86 2.26 -32.12
CA PRO A 94 45.63 3.15 -32.96
C PRO A 94 44.86 3.33 -34.27
N GLU A 95 44.70 4.60 -34.66
CA GLU A 95 44.05 4.97 -35.91
C GLU A 95 44.64 4.11 -37.04
N PRO A 96 43.80 3.44 -37.85
CA PRO A 96 44.30 2.52 -38.86
C PRO A 96 45.24 3.28 -39.79
N ALA A 97 46.48 2.79 -39.88
CA ALA A 97 47.50 3.38 -40.74
C ALA A 97 46.92 3.60 -42.15
N PRO A 98 47.18 4.77 -42.78
CA PRO A 98 46.59 5.09 -44.07
C PRO A 98 46.91 3.96 -45.04
N LEU A 99 45.85 3.39 -45.64
CA LEU A 99 45.96 2.32 -46.62
C LEU A 99 46.94 2.80 -47.69
N GLY A 100 48.09 2.13 -47.78
CA GLY A 100 49.14 2.52 -48.71
C GLY A 100 48.56 2.66 -50.10
N ALA A 101 48.86 3.79 -50.77
CA ALA A 101 48.38 4.08 -52.11
C ALA A 101 48.56 2.86 -53.02
N PRO A 102 47.58 2.56 -53.91
CA PRO A 102 47.68 1.41 -54.79
C PRO A 102 48.98 1.55 -55.61
N LYS A 103 49.84 0.53 -55.52
CA LYS A 103 51.06 0.48 -56.32
C LYS A 103 50.63 0.53 -57.80
N GLY A 104 51.18 1.51 -58.52
CA GLY A 104 50.94 1.69 -59.95
C GLY A 104 51.15 0.39 -60.69
N PHE A 105 50.15 0.01 -61.47
CA PHE A 105 50.25 -1.04 -62.47
C PHE A 105 51.30 -0.58 -63.49
N ASP A 106 52.40 -1.31 -63.57
CA ASP A 106 53.52 -1.02 -64.47
C ASP A 106 53.10 -1.42 -65.90
N ASP A 107 52.77 -0.42 -66.72
CA ASP A 107 52.36 -0.56 -68.11
C ASP A 107 53.62 -0.76 -68.96
N SER A 108 54.16 -1.98 -68.97
CA SER A 108 55.30 -2.38 -69.80
C SER A 108 55.13 -3.81 -70.31
N VAL A 109 54.14 -4.00 -71.18
CA VAL A 109 54.11 -5.12 -72.14
C VAL A 109 53.65 -4.56 -73.47
N GLY A 110 54.59 -4.20 -74.33
CA GLY A 110 54.31 -3.70 -75.67
C GLY A 110 55.57 -3.30 -76.44
N ASP A 111 56.37 -4.29 -76.81
CA ASP A 111 56.99 -4.38 -78.15
C ASP A 111 57.23 -5.86 -78.49
#